data_AF-A0A445JP21-F1
#
_entry.id   AF-A0A445JP21-F1
#
_cell.length_a   1.000
_cell.length_b   1.000
_cell.length_c   1.000
_cell.angle_alpha   90.00
_cell.angle_beta   90.00
_cell.angle_gamma   90.00
#
_symmetry.space_group_name_H-M   'P 1'
#
loop_
_entity.id
_entity.type
_entity.pdbx_description
1 polymer ?
#
loop_
_entity_poly.entity_id
_entity_poly.type
_entity_poly.pdbx_seq_one_letter_code
_entity_poly.pdbx_strand_id
1 'polypeptide(L)'
;MATTVSNLPTAMSRPKIPSSQRIANVGPALLGARSKVGSCYKLASVCHVASAQPFQQGLTMTSGAVKYDKIITKAMSESSSNKEVAGLPIDLKGKRAFIAGVADDNGYGWAIAKSLAAAGAEILVGTWVPALNIFESSLRRGKFDESRKLQDGSLMEIAKVYPLDAVYDSPEDVPEDVKANKRYAGATNWTVQEVAESVKKDFGTIDILVHSLANGPEVSKLLSETSRKGYLAALSASSYSYISLLKHFLPIMNPDGSAISLTYIASERIIPGYGGGMSSAKAALESDTRVLAFEAGRKKRIRVNTISAGIDGFL
;
A
#
# COMPACT_ATOMS: atom_id res chain seq x y z
N MET A 1 54.63 -17.49 -44.36
CA MET A 1 56.00 -17.00 -44.04
C MET A 1 56.20 -17.08 -42.52
N ALA A 2 57.43 -16.92 -42.04
CA ALA A 2 57.81 -17.01 -40.62
C ALA A 2 57.32 -15.76 -39.81
N THR A 3 57.41 -15.66 -38.47
CA THR A 3 58.30 -16.37 -37.52
C THR A 3 57.70 -16.48 -36.10
N THR A 4 58.18 -17.44 -35.29
CA THR A 4 57.82 -17.71 -33.87
C THR A 4 58.84 -17.20 -32.84
N VAL A 5 58.38 -16.64 -31.71
CA VAL A 5 59.01 -16.56 -30.35
C VAL A 5 57.81 -16.27 -29.39
N SER A 6 57.39 -17.00 -28.34
CA SER A 6 57.99 -17.55 -27.10
C SER A 6 58.46 -16.46 -26.09
N ASN A 7 58.43 -16.60 -24.74
CA ASN A 7 57.95 -17.68 -23.86
C ASN A 7 57.68 -17.20 -22.39
N LEU A 8 56.77 -17.87 -21.67
CA LEU A 8 56.57 -17.97 -20.19
C LEU A 8 56.30 -16.71 -19.29
N PRO A 9 55.73 -16.91 -18.05
CA PRO A 9 55.35 -15.84 -17.11
C PRO A 9 56.24 -15.74 -15.85
N THR A 10 56.02 -14.69 -15.03
CA THR A 10 56.58 -14.51 -13.67
C THR A 10 55.50 -14.18 -12.63
N ALA A 11 55.80 -14.35 -11.34
CA ALA A 11 54.83 -14.27 -10.24
C ALA A 11 55.37 -13.52 -9.00
N MET A 12 54.46 -13.23 -8.05
CA MET A 12 54.69 -12.52 -6.77
C MET A 12 54.94 -10.99 -6.93
N SER A 13 54.70 -10.11 -5.93
CA SER A 13 54.38 -10.31 -4.51
C SER A 13 53.37 -9.26 -3.96
N ARG A 14 52.88 -9.44 -2.73
CA ARG A 14 52.08 -8.45 -1.98
C ARG A 14 52.95 -7.67 -0.97
N PRO A 15 52.77 -6.35 -0.80
CA PRO A 15 53.24 -5.62 0.40
C PRO A 15 52.19 -5.63 1.53
N LYS A 16 52.63 -5.55 2.80
CA LYS A 16 51.73 -5.41 3.96
C LYS A 16 52.41 -4.73 5.17
N ILE A 17 52.00 -3.48 5.46
CA ILE A 17 52.21 -2.72 6.72
C ILE A 17 53.69 -2.46 7.14
N PRO A 18 53.95 -1.45 7.98
CA PRO A 18 54.14 -1.76 9.41
C PRO A 18 53.43 -0.78 10.37
N SER A 19 53.01 -1.28 11.53
CA SER A 19 52.55 -0.49 12.67
C SER A 19 53.64 -0.43 13.74
N SER A 20 53.74 0.69 14.47
CA SER A 20 54.70 0.87 15.55
C SER A 20 54.04 0.72 16.92
N GLN A 21 54.66 -0.03 17.82
CA GLN A 21 54.34 -0.11 19.24
C GLN A 21 55.54 0.34 20.07
N ARG A 22 55.29 0.88 21.27
CA ARG A 22 56.23 0.83 22.39
C ARG A 22 55.48 0.45 23.67
N ILE A 23 56.18 -0.26 24.56
CA ILE A 23 55.66 -0.97 25.73
C ILE A 23 56.41 -0.50 26.98
N ALA A 24 55.76 -0.47 28.15
CA ALA A 24 56.43 -0.36 29.45
C ALA A 24 55.61 -1.05 30.57
N ASN A 25 56.29 -1.75 31.48
CA ASN A 25 55.75 -2.56 32.57
C ASN A 25 56.38 -2.10 33.92
N VAL A 26 55.91 -2.45 35.13
CA VAL A 26 54.85 -3.40 35.56
C VAL A 26 53.82 -2.61 36.43
N GLY A 27 53.14 -3.04 37.52
CA GLY A 27 53.10 -4.26 38.34
C GLY A 27 52.03 -4.17 39.46
N PRO A 28 51.73 -5.27 40.20
CA PRO A 28 50.53 -5.35 41.04
C PRO A 28 50.78 -5.35 42.57
N ALA A 29 49.76 -4.97 43.34
CA ALA A 29 49.64 -5.25 44.79
C ALA A 29 48.15 -5.36 45.20
N LEU A 30 47.86 -6.07 46.29
CA LEU A 30 46.50 -6.39 46.76
C LEU A 30 46.12 -5.68 48.07
N LEU A 31 44.79 -5.67 48.34
CA LEU A 31 44.14 -5.64 49.66
C LEU A 31 44.42 -4.44 50.60
N GLY A 32 43.39 -3.60 50.76
CA GLY A 32 43.26 -2.64 51.87
C GLY A 32 41.79 -2.38 52.19
N ALA A 33 41.24 -3.10 53.18
CA ALA A 33 39.82 -2.99 53.52
C ALA A 33 39.53 -1.82 54.48
N ARG A 34 38.51 -1.01 54.18
CA ARG A 34 37.76 -0.26 55.20
C ARG A 34 36.37 0.11 54.73
N SER A 35 35.38 -0.11 55.60
CA SER A 35 33.97 0.20 55.36
C SER A 35 33.65 1.66 55.67
N LYS A 36 32.69 2.23 54.92
CA LYS A 36 31.79 3.28 55.41
C LYS A 36 30.47 3.22 54.66
N VAL A 37 29.36 3.31 55.39
CA VAL A 37 27.99 3.29 54.86
C VAL A 37 27.63 4.69 54.36
N GLY A 38 26.93 4.80 53.22
CA GLY A 38 26.52 6.10 52.68
C GLY A 38 25.54 6.04 51.50
N SER A 39 24.24 6.18 51.81
CA SER A 39 23.13 6.56 50.91
C SER A 39 22.78 5.69 49.69
N CYS A 40 21.49 5.35 49.57
CA CYS A 40 20.90 4.77 48.37
C CYS A 40 20.32 5.90 47.49
N TYR A 41 20.82 6.05 46.25
CA TYR A 41 20.28 7.01 45.29
C TYR A 41 18.96 6.53 44.68
N LYS A 42 17.85 6.95 45.28
CA LYS A 42 16.48 6.64 44.87
C LYS A 42 16.01 7.61 43.78
N LEU A 43 16.41 7.36 42.52
CA LEU A 43 15.92 8.12 41.36
C LEU A 43 14.45 7.76 41.06
N ALA A 44 13.53 8.67 41.40
CA ALA A 44 12.11 8.53 41.09
C ALA A 44 11.83 8.99 39.65
N SER A 45 11.17 8.14 38.87
CA SER A 45 10.66 8.52 37.54
C SER A 45 9.35 9.30 37.71
N VAL A 46 9.27 10.51 37.14
CA VAL A 46 8.07 11.34 37.16
C VAL A 46 7.30 11.16 35.85
N CYS A 47 6.33 10.24 35.86
CA CYS A 47 5.34 10.11 34.79
C CYS A 47 4.11 10.99 35.11
N HIS A 48 3.98 12.13 34.43
CA HIS A 48 2.78 12.96 34.52
C HIS A 48 1.60 12.31 33.80
N VAL A 49 0.82 11.49 34.53
CA VAL A 49 -0.51 11.05 34.11
C VAL A 49 -1.51 12.16 34.44
N ALA A 50 -2.21 12.68 33.43
CA ALA A 50 -3.24 13.70 33.63
C ALA A 50 -4.50 13.08 34.25
N SER A 51 -4.73 13.33 35.54
CA SER A 51 -5.93 12.90 36.26
C SER A 51 -7.09 13.87 36.00
N ALA A 52 -8.09 13.44 35.24
CA ALA A 52 -9.32 14.19 35.04
C ALA A 52 -10.30 13.92 36.20
N GLN A 53 -10.44 14.88 37.12
CA GLN A 53 -11.49 14.83 38.14
C GLN A 53 -12.83 15.31 37.56
N PRO A 54 -13.95 14.60 37.77
CA PRO A 54 -15.26 15.04 37.30
C PRO A 54 -15.81 16.16 38.19
N PHE A 55 -16.01 17.34 37.62
CA PHE A 55 -16.57 18.50 38.30
C PHE A 55 -18.09 18.35 38.45
N GLN A 56 -18.59 18.03 39.64
CA GLN A 56 -20.02 17.92 39.90
C GLN A 56 -20.64 19.29 40.22
N GLN A 57 -21.49 19.78 39.32
CA GLN A 57 -22.52 20.77 39.64
C GLN A 57 -23.89 20.20 39.26
N GLY A 58 -24.82 20.23 40.21
CA GLY A 58 -26.15 19.62 40.04
C GLY A 58 -27.13 20.54 39.31
N LEU A 59 -27.92 19.95 38.41
CA LEU A 59 -29.14 20.55 37.87
C LEU A 59 -30.32 19.62 38.18
N THR A 60 -31.21 20.08 39.06
CA THR A 60 -32.38 19.33 39.50
C THR A 60 -33.42 19.28 38.39
N MET A 61 -33.58 18.13 37.74
CA MET A 61 -34.61 17.89 36.72
C MET A 61 -35.72 16.98 37.29
N THR A 62 -36.97 17.41 37.13
CA THR A 62 -38.16 16.73 37.66
C THR A 62 -38.57 15.53 36.79
N SER A 63 -38.99 14.44 37.43
CA SER A 63 -39.33 13.19 36.74
C SER A 63 -40.71 13.21 36.09
N GLY A 64 -40.79 13.72 34.86
CA GLY A 64 -41.94 13.52 33.97
C GLY A 64 -41.97 12.11 33.38
N ALA A 65 -42.97 11.30 33.74
CA ALA A 65 -43.11 9.92 33.26
C ALA A 65 -43.66 9.87 31.82
N VAL A 66 -42.76 9.78 30.83
CA VAL A 66 -43.12 9.57 29.42
C VAL A 66 -43.42 8.08 29.17
N LYS A 67 -44.63 7.79 28.68
CA LYS A 67 -44.99 6.44 28.21
C LYS A 67 -44.28 6.13 26.90
N TYR A 68 -43.55 5.02 26.85
CA TYR A 68 -43.02 4.47 25.60
C TYR A 68 -44.03 3.50 24.98
N ASP A 69 -44.77 3.96 23.97
CA ASP A 69 -45.52 3.05 23.09
C ASP A 69 -44.55 2.26 22.21
N LYS A 70 -44.55 0.94 22.39
CA LYS A 70 -43.61 0.03 21.73
C LYS A 70 -44.05 -0.27 20.29
N ILE A 71 -43.83 0.68 19.39
CA ILE A 71 -44.03 0.47 17.94
C ILE A 71 -43.01 -0.57 17.45
N ILE A 72 -43.46 -1.81 17.26
CA ILE A 72 -42.65 -2.89 16.67
C ILE A 72 -42.73 -2.76 15.15
N THR A 73 -41.84 -1.95 14.57
CA THR A 73 -41.64 -1.90 13.11
C THR A 73 -41.04 -3.21 12.62
N LYS A 74 -41.90 -4.19 12.33
CA LYS A 74 -41.52 -5.46 11.72
C LYS A 74 -41.02 -5.19 10.31
N ALA A 75 -39.70 -5.24 10.10
CA ALA A 75 -39.09 -5.11 8.80
C ALA A 75 -39.58 -6.24 7.87
N MET A 76 -40.45 -5.91 6.92
CA MET A 76 -40.87 -6.83 5.88
C MET A 76 -39.82 -6.83 4.77
N SER A 77 -39.10 -7.95 4.60
CA SER A 77 -38.26 -8.19 3.44
C SER A 77 -39.12 -8.65 2.25
N GLU A 78 -39.95 -7.75 1.72
CA GLU A 78 -40.57 -7.97 0.42
C GLU A 78 -39.50 -7.89 -0.66
N SER A 79 -39.51 -8.83 -1.60
CA SER A 79 -38.60 -8.86 -2.74
C SER A 79 -39.03 -7.81 -3.77
N SER A 80 -38.66 -6.54 -3.52
CA SER A 80 -38.89 -5.43 -4.43
C SER A 80 -38.26 -5.72 -5.79
N SER A 81 -39.08 -5.71 -6.84
CA SER A 81 -38.62 -5.87 -8.22
C SER A 81 -37.63 -4.77 -8.62
N ASN A 82 -36.73 -5.07 -9.58
CA ASN A 82 -35.75 -4.12 -10.10
C ASN A 82 -36.41 -2.84 -10.62
N LYS A 83 -36.44 -1.82 -9.76
CA LYS A 83 -36.64 -0.41 -10.10
C LYS A 83 -35.53 0.38 -9.45
N GLU A 84 -34.66 0.92 -10.28
CA GLU A 84 -33.51 1.70 -9.84
C GLU A 84 -33.98 2.93 -9.07
N VAL A 85 -33.35 3.18 -7.90
CA VAL A 85 -33.53 4.46 -7.21
C VAL A 85 -32.79 5.50 -8.05
N ALA A 86 -33.55 6.34 -8.74
CA ALA A 86 -33.03 7.39 -9.62
C ALA A 86 -32.34 8.52 -8.82
N GLY A 87 -31.13 8.23 -8.33
CA GLY A 87 -30.20 9.22 -7.82
C GLY A 87 -29.66 10.11 -8.94
N LEU A 88 -29.01 11.21 -8.57
CA LEU A 88 -28.30 12.06 -9.53
C LEU A 88 -27.18 11.22 -10.19
N PRO A 89 -27.08 11.14 -11.53
CA PRO A 89 -26.09 10.30 -12.19
C PRO A 89 -24.67 10.76 -11.90
N ILE A 90 -23.77 9.81 -11.70
CA ILE A 90 -22.33 10.06 -11.57
C ILE A 90 -21.75 10.26 -12.97
N ASP A 91 -21.36 11.48 -13.30
CA ASP A 91 -20.72 11.81 -14.59
C ASP A 91 -19.21 11.99 -14.40
N LEU A 92 -18.44 11.16 -15.11
CA LEU A 92 -16.98 11.19 -15.21
C LEU A 92 -16.52 11.32 -16.67
N LYS A 93 -17.37 11.79 -17.59
CA LYS A 93 -16.99 11.99 -18.99
C LYS A 93 -15.82 12.96 -19.12
N GLY A 94 -14.84 12.57 -19.95
CA GLY A 94 -13.60 13.32 -20.11
C GLY A 94 -12.67 13.29 -18.89
N LYS A 95 -12.94 12.41 -17.91
CA LYS A 95 -12.02 12.12 -16.80
C LYS A 95 -11.23 10.85 -17.09
N ARG A 96 -9.98 10.81 -16.63
CA ARG A 96 -9.09 9.66 -16.81
C ARG A 96 -8.71 9.03 -15.48
N ALA A 97 -8.83 7.71 -15.40
CA ALA A 97 -8.50 6.92 -14.22
C ALA A 97 -7.26 6.04 -14.47
N PHE A 98 -6.36 5.96 -13.49
CA PHE A 98 -5.30 4.95 -13.44
C PHE A 98 -5.58 4.00 -12.27
N ILE A 99 -5.81 2.72 -12.57
CA ILE A 99 -6.13 1.68 -11.58
C ILE A 99 -4.94 0.72 -11.42
N ALA A 100 -4.20 0.86 -10.34
CA ALA A 100 -3.10 -0.04 -9.98
C ALA A 100 -3.65 -1.30 -9.27
N GLY A 101 -3.33 -2.49 -9.79
CA GLY A 101 -3.72 -3.77 -9.19
C GLY A 101 -4.77 -4.57 -9.96
N VAL A 102 -4.88 -4.40 -11.28
CA VAL A 102 -5.77 -5.23 -12.13
C VAL A 102 -4.96 -6.35 -12.79
N ALA A 103 -5.31 -7.61 -12.54
CA ALA A 103 -4.64 -8.80 -13.10
C ALA A 103 -5.60 -9.86 -13.69
N ASP A 104 -6.88 -9.77 -13.33
CA ASP A 104 -8.00 -10.58 -13.82
C ASP A 104 -9.30 -9.77 -13.60
N ASP A 105 -10.45 -10.40 -13.84
CA ASP A 105 -11.78 -9.80 -13.78
C ASP A 105 -12.59 -10.06 -12.49
N ASN A 106 -11.96 -10.66 -11.47
CA ASN A 106 -12.61 -11.09 -10.22
C ASN A 106 -12.30 -10.13 -9.06
N GLY A 107 -11.16 -9.43 -9.09
CA GLY A 107 -10.75 -8.52 -8.03
C GLY A 107 -11.45 -7.14 -8.06
N TYR A 108 -11.55 -6.49 -6.90
CA TYR A 108 -12.16 -5.14 -6.75
C TYR A 108 -11.62 -4.09 -7.74
N GLY A 109 -10.36 -4.17 -8.16
CA GLY A 109 -9.79 -3.25 -9.16
C GLY A 109 -10.51 -3.29 -10.50
N TRP A 110 -10.98 -4.47 -10.91
CA TRP A 110 -11.82 -4.63 -12.10
C TRP A 110 -13.23 -4.09 -11.89
N ALA A 111 -13.85 -4.39 -10.74
CA ALA A 111 -15.16 -3.84 -10.39
C ALA A 111 -15.15 -2.29 -10.36
N ILE A 112 -14.11 -1.68 -9.80
CA ILE A 112 -13.93 -0.22 -9.79
C ILE A 112 -13.71 0.30 -11.21
N ALA A 113 -12.83 -0.31 -12.02
CA ALA A 113 -12.62 0.09 -13.41
C ALA A 113 -13.93 0.07 -14.21
N LYS A 114 -14.74 -0.98 -14.02
CA LYS A 114 -16.08 -1.13 -14.64
C LYS A 114 -17.05 -0.05 -14.19
N SER A 115 -17.10 0.28 -12.90
CA SER A 115 -17.94 1.37 -12.38
C SER A 115 -17.50 2.75 -12.89
N LEU A 116 -16.20 3.00 -13.02
CA LEU A 116 -15.67 4.24 -13.58
C LEU A 116 -15.96 4.35 -15.08
N ALA A 117 -15.87 3.24 -15.83
CA ALA A 117 -16.22 3.19 -17.25
C ALA A 117 -17.72 3.45 -17.48
N ALA A 118 -18.60 2.87 -16.66
CA ALA A 118 -20.04 3.12 -16.71
C ALA A 118 -20.40 4.60 -16.43
N ALA A 119 -19.60 5.31 -15.63
CA ALA A 119 -19.71 6.76 -15.44
C ALA A 119 -19.04 7.59 -16.55
N GLY A 120 -18.41 6.95 -17.55
CA GLY A 120 -17.80 7.61 -18.72
C GLY A 120 -16.32 7.99 -18.59
N ALA A 121 -15.61 7.46 -17.60
CA ALA A 121 -14.16 7.70 -17.45
C ALA A 121 -13.32 6.85 -18.42
N GLU A 122 -12.21 7.42 -18.93
CA GLU A 122 -11.20 6.68 -19.67
C GLU A 122 -10.33 5.85 -18.72
N ILE A 123 -10.16 4.55 -19.01
CA ILE A 123 -9.57 3.56 -18.11
C ILE A 123 -8.15 3.20 -18.51
N LEU A 124 -7.18 3.51 -17.65
CA LEU A 124 -5.81 2.97 -17.66
C LEU A 124 -5.64 1.98 -16.50
N VAL A 125 -4.93 0.88 -16.73
CA VAL A 125 -4.65 -0.12 -15.67
C VAL A 125 -3.16 -0.38 -15.50
N GLY A 126 -2.72 -0.50 -14.25
CA GLY A 126 -1.40 -1.01 -13.87
C GLY A 126 -1.50 -2.47 -13.45
N THR A 127 -0.92 -3.37 -14.25
CA THR A 127 -0.98 -4.81 -14.06
C THR A 127 0.36 -5.35 -13.57
N TRP A 128 0.34 -6.24 -12.57
CA TRP A 128 1.56 -6.81 -12.01
C TRP A 128 2.38 -7.55 -13.07
N VAL A 129 3.68 -7.26 -13.18
CA VAL A 129 4.53 -7.74 -14.29
C VAL A 129 4.46 -9.27 -14.49
N PRO A 130 4.59 -10.12 -13.45
CA PRO A 130 4.34 -11.56 -13.54
C PRO A 130 2.96 -12.03 -14.08
N ALA A 131 1.92 -11.20 -14.01
CA ALA A 131 0.56 -11.52 -14.48
C ALA A 131 0.25 -10.93 -15.87
N LEU A 132 0.95 -9.87 -16.29
CA LEU A 132 0.72 -9.09 -17.51
C LEU A 132 0.38 -9.94 -18.74
N ASN A 133 1.26 -10.88 -19.10
CA ASN A 133 1.09 -11.73 -20.29
C ASN A 133 -0.17 -12.60 -20.26
N ILE A 134 -0.64 -13.00 -19.06
CA ILE A 134 -1.86 -13.81 -18.89
C ILE A 134 -3.10 -12.92 -18.95
N PHE A 135 -3.05 -11.74 -18.33
CA PHE A 135 -4.11 -10.73 -18.37
C PHE A 135 -4.36 -10.24 -19.80
N GLU A 136 -3.33 -9.73 -20.49
CA GLU A 136 -3.47 -9.26 -21.87
C GLU A 136 -3.90 -10.37 -22.84
N SER A 137 -3.37 -11.60 -22.69
CA SER A 137 -3.75 -12.73 -23.53
C SER A 137 -5.21 -13.13 -23.30
N SER A 138 -5.70 -13.01 -22.08
CA SER A 138 -7.11 -13.28 -21.75
C SER A 138 -8.03 -12.18 -22.28
N LEU A 139 -7.63 -10.91 -22.15
CA LEU A 139 -8.34 -9.74 -22.70
C LEU A 139 -8.42 -9.79 -24.23
N ARG A 140 -7.29 -9.98 -24.93
CA ARG A 140 -7.24 -10.10 -26.41
C ARG A 140 -8.00 -11.31 -26.96
N ARG A 141 -8.28 -12.32 -26.13
CA ARG A 141 -9.04 -13.53 -26.49
C ARG A 141 -10.52 -13.43 -26.11
N GLY A 142 -10.99 -12.28 -25.65
CA GLY A 142 -12.39 -12.05 -25.26
C GLY A 142 -12.84 -12.82 -24.01
N LYS A 143 -11.91 -13.39 -23.22
CA LYS A 143 -12.30 -14.14 -22.00
C LYS A 143 -13.08 -13.28 -21.01
N PHE A 144 -12.78 -11.99 -20.98
CA PHE A 144 -13.38 -11.02 -20.09
C PHE A 144 -14.58 -10.29 -20.73
N ASP A 145 -15.04 -10.66 -21.93
CA ASP A 145 -16.06 -9.87 -22.63
C ASP A 145 -17.42 -9.88 -21.92
N GLU A 146 -17.79 -10.98 -21.25
CA GLU A 146 -18.96 -11.02 -20.36
C GLU A 146 -18.80 -10.10 -19.14
N SER A 147 -17.64 -10.15 -18.48
CA SER A 147 -17.36 -9.32 -17.30
C SER A 147 -17.13 -7.84 -17.64
N ARG A 148 -16.78 -7.51 -18.90
CA ARG A 148 -16.69 -6.15 -19.45
C ARG A 148 -18.06 -5.50 -19.72
N LYS A 149 -19.16 -6.25 -19.91
CA LYS A 149 -20.48 -5.68 -20.27
C LYS A 149 -20.99 -4.66 -19.25
N LEU A 150 -21.23 -3.43 -19.72
CA LEU A 150 -21.80 -2.32 -18.95
C LEU A 150 -23.33 -2.36 -18.98
N GLN A 151 -23.98 -1.51 -18.16
CA GLN A 151 -25.45 -1.50 -18.01
C GLN A 151 -26.18 -1.05 -19.29
N ASP A 152 -25.53 -0.28 -20.16
CA ASP A 152 -26.04 0.15 -21.46
C ASP A 152 -25.84 -0.91 -22.58
N GLY A 153 -25.25 -2.06 -22.25
CA GLY A 153 -24.92 -3.13 -23.19
C GLY A 153 -23.60 -2.94 -23.95
N SER A 154 -22.87 -1.84 -23.74
CA SER A 154 -21.51 -1.66 -24.27
C SER A 154 -20.50 -2.51 -23.51
N LEU A 155 -19.24 -2.57 -23.98
CA LEU A 155 -18.14 -3.21 -23.27
C LEU A 155 -17.22 -2.14 -22.68
N MET A 156 -16.80 -2.33 -21.42
CA MET A 156 -15.69 -1.56 -20.84
C MET A 156 -14.46 -1.63 -21.77
N GLU A 157 -13.93 -0.47 -22.16
CA GLU A 157 -12.67 -0.36 -22.87
C GLU A 157 -11.54 -0.02 -21.89
N ILE A 158 -10.38 -0.65 -22.07
CA ILE A 158 -9.15 -0.34 -21.34
C ILE A 158 -8.23 0.33 -22.36
N ALA A 159 -8.07 1.65 -22.25
CA ALA A 159 -7.34 2.45 -23.23
C ALA A 159 -5.83 2.12 -23.25
N LYS A 160 -5.25 1.76 -22.10
CA LYS A 160 -3.90 1.18 -22.03
C LYS A 160 -3.68 0.33 -20.78
N VAL A 161 -2.98 -0.79 -20.97
CA VAL A 161 -2.39 -1.60 -19.90
C VAL A 161 -0.93 -1.17 -19.72
N TYR A 162 -0.51 -0.97 -18.47
CA TYR A 162 0.87 -0.71 -18.10
C TYR A 162 1.42 -1.87 -17.27
N PRO A 163 2.65 -2.35 -17.55
CA PRO A 163 3.37 -3.20 -16.61
C PRO A 163 3.70 -2.38 -15.35
N LEU A 164 3.50 -2.95 -14.16
CA LEU A 164 3.76 -2.28 -12.89
C LEU A 164 4.28 -3.27 -11.85
N ASP A 165 5.28 -2.88 -11.06
CA ASP A 165 5.55 -3.51 -9.77
C ASP A 165 5.76 -2.44 -8.69
N ALA A 166 4.73 -2.22 -7.87
CA ALA A 166 4.62 -1.08 -6.97
C ALA A 166 5.43 -1.21 -5.66
N VAL A 167 6.40 -2.15 -5.60
CA VAL A 167 7.38 -2.26 -4.50
C VAL A 167 8.73 -1.61 -4.83
N TYR A 168 8.90 -1.09 -6.05
CA TYR A 168 10.11 -0.39 -6.52
C TYR A 168 9.72 1.01 -7.01
N ASP A 169 10.30 2.07 -6.44
CA ASP A 169 9.99 3.45 -6.83
C ASP A 169 10.66 3.78 -8.17
N SER A 170 11.94 3.43 -8.32
CA SER A 170 12.76 3.72 -9.51
C SER A 170 13.66 2.54 -9.92
N PRO A 171 14.26 2.53 -11.13
CA PRO A 171 15.03 1.37 -11.66
C PRO A 171 16.25 0.97 -10.83
N GLU A 172 16.84 1.89 -10.07
CA GLU A 172 17.95 1.64 -9.16
C GLU A 172 17.55 0.89 -7.87
N ASP A 173 16.27 0.92 -7.46
CA ASP A 173 15.76 0.09 -6.34
C ASP A 173 15.71 -1.40 -6.69
N VAL A 174 15.67 -1.73 -7.99
CA VAL A 174 15.40 -3.09 -8.47
C VAL A 174 16.65 -3.98 -8.30
N PRO A 175 16.55 -5.11 -7.58
CA PRO A 175 17.65 -6.08 -7.46
C PRO A 175 17.98 -6.80 -8.77
N GLU A 176 19.24 -7.19 -8.96
CA GLU A 176 19.71 -7.86 -10.18
C GLU A 176 19.04 -9.22 -10.43
N ASP A 177 18.63 -9.96 -9.39
CA ASP A 177 17.87 -11.20 -9.53
C ASP A 177 16.42 -10.98 -10.02
N VAL A 178 15.87 -9.78 -9.79
CA VAL A 178 14.58 -9.36 -10.34
C VAL A 178 14.74 -8.90 -11.79
N LYS A 179 15.79 -8.14 -12.12
CA LYS A 179 16.11 -7.77 -13.52
C LYS A 179 16.37 -8.99 -14.39
N ALA A 180 17.08 -9.99 -13.87
CA ALA A 180 17.36 -11.26 -14.56
C ALA A 180 16.16 -12.23 -14.62
N ASN A 181 15.05 -11.93 -13.92
CA ASN A 181 13.88 -12.80 -13.90
C ASN A 181 13.15 -12.76 -15.25
N LYS A 182 12.96 -13.93 -15.87
CA LYS A 182 12.29 -14.08 -17.18
C LYS A 182 10.88 -13.48 -17.26
N ARG A 183 10.19 -13.26 -16.12
CA ARG A 183 8.90 -12.58 -16.08
C ARG A 183 9.01 -11.06 -16.27
N TYR A 184 10.10 -10.46 -15.79
CA TYR A 184 10.36 -9.02 -15.85
C TYR A 184 11.18 -8.65 -17.09
N ALA A 185 12.08 -9.54 -17.56
CA ALA A 185 12.89 -9.33 -18.76
C ALA A 185 12.09 -9.15 -20.07
N GLY A 186 10.78 -9.46 -20.07
CA GLY A 186 9.87 -9.20 -21.19
C GLY A 186 9.13 -7.86 -21.12
N ALA A 187 9.36 -7.04 -20.10
CA ALA A 187 8.71 -5.75 -19.88
C ALA A 187 9.72 -4.65 -19.51
N THR A 188 9.42 -3.42 -19.90
CA THR A 188 10.18 -2.22 -19.53
C THR A 188 9.23 -1.19 -18.92
N ASN A 189 9.77 -0.14 -18.30
CA ASN A 189 9.01 1.00 -17.77
C ASN A 189 7.95 0.59 -16.73
N TRP A 190 8.35 -0.17 -15.70
CA TRP A 190 7.43 -0.83 -14.76
C TRP A 190 7.63 -0.50 -13.28
N THR A 191 8.69 0.25 -12.93
CA THR A 191 8.78 0.88 -11.60
C THR A 191 7.80 2.06 -11.50
N VAL A 192 7.44 2.48 -10.29
CA VAL A 192 6.36 3.46 -10.08
C VAL A 192 6.63 4.79 -10.80
N GLN A 193 7.89 5.26 -10.80
CA GLN A 193 8.30 6.44 -11.54
C GLN A 193 8.13 6.27 -13.06
N GLU A 194 8.67 5.19 -13.65
CA GLU A 194 8.62 4.96 -15.10
C GLU A 194 7.18 4.84 -15.63
N VAL A 195 6.28 4.24 -14.83
CA VAL A 195 4.86 4.12 -15.19
C VAL A 195 4.18 5.48 -15.16
N ALA A 196 4.43 6.30 -14.13
CA ALA A 196 3.90 7.67 -14.07
C ALA A 196 4.43 8.55 -15.21
N GLU A 197 5.72 8.42 -15.57
CA GLU A 197 6.33 9.10 -16.72
C GLU A 197 5.77 8.61 -18.05
N SER A 198 5.47 7.32 -18.18
CA SER A 198 4.85 6.75 -19.37
C SER A 198 3.40 7.23 -19.53
N VAL A 199 2.58 7.21 -18.47
CA VAL A 199 1.23 7.81 -18.47
C VAL A 199 1.27 9.30 -18.82
N LYS A 200 2.24 10.05 -18.26
CA LYS A 200 2.46 11.46 -18.62
C LYS A 200 2.77 11.65 -20.12
N LYS A 201 3.60 10.78 -20.69
CA LYS A 201 3.98 10.84 -22.11
C LYS A 201 2.82 10.48 -23.05
N ASP A 202 2.05 9.45 -22.70
CA ASP A 202 0.95 8.93 -23.51
C ASP A 202 -0.31 9.81 -23.44
N PHE A 203 -0.64 10.31 -22.23
CA PHE A 203 -1.96 10.89 -21.92
C PHE A 203 -1.90 12.30 -21.27
N GLY A 204 -0.71 12.79 -20.90
CA GLY A 204 -0.51 14.09 -20.25
C GLY A 204 -0.87 14.10 -18.77
N THR A 205 -2.15 13.93 -18.44
CA THR A 205 -2.68 13.97 -17.06
C THR A 205 -3.74 12.89 -16.79
N ILE A 206 -4.04 12.68 -15.50
CA ILE A 206 -5.16 11.85 -15.01
C ILE A 206 -6.00 12.66 -14.02
N ASP A 207 -7.22 12.20 -13.70
CA ASP A 207 -8.07 12.80 -12.66
C ASP A 207 -8.24 11.88 -11.44
N ILE A 208 -8.20 10.55 -11.66
CA ILE A 208 -8.49 9.54 -10.64
C ILE A 208 -7.32 8.56 -10.52
N LEU A 209 -6.86 8.32 -9.30
CA LEU A 209 -5.88 7.29 -8.97
C LEU A 209 -6.53 6.24 -8.05
N VAL A 210 -6.53 4.98 -8.47
CA VAL A 210 -7.06 3.86 -7.67
C VAL A 210 -5.92 2.92 -7.28
N HIS A 211 -5.81 2.62 -5.99
CA HIS A 211 -4.93 1.60 -5.44
C HIS A 211 -5.77 0.41 -4.99
N SER A 212 -5.68 -0.68 -5.76
CA SER A 212 -6.38 -1.93 -5.52
C SER A 212 -5.40 -3.11 -5.47
N LEU A 213 -4.22 -2.90 -4.88
CA LEU A 213 -3.19 -3.93 -4.73
C LEU A 213 -2.82 -4.16 -3.26
N ALA A 214 -2.43 -5.40 -2.97
CA ALA A 214 -1.92 -5.84 -1.69
C ALA A 214 -1.12 -7.12 -1.89
N ASN A 215 -0.08 -7.32 -1.08
CA ASN A 215 0.68 -8.57 -1.03
C ASN A 215 1.28 -8.74 0.37
N GLY A 216 1.34 -9.97 0.86
CA GLY A 216 1.87 -10.32 2.18
C GLY A 216 2.41 -11.75 2.17
N PRO A 217 3.74 -11.96 2.04
CA PRO A 217 4.33 -13.28 1.79
C PRO A 217 4.22 -14.26 2.98
N GLU A 218 3.79 -13.78 4.14
CA GLU A 218 3.57 -14.59 5.34
C GLU A 218 2.12 -14.45 5.87
N VAL A 219 1.15 -14.04 5.03
CA VAL A 219 -0.24 -13.70 5.44
C VAL A 219 -0.96 -14.81 6.23
N SER A 220 -0.64 -16.08 5.99
CA SER A 220 -1.21 -17.23 6.72
C SER A 220 -0.65 -17.44 8.13
N LYS A 221 0.45 -16.76 8.52
CA LYS A 221 1.06 -16.88 9.85
C LYS A 221 0.45 -15.94 10.87
N LEU A 222 0.46 -16.35 12.14
CA LEU A 222 0.13 -15.45 13.24
C LEU A 222 1.15 -14.30 13.33
N LEU A 223 0.72 -13.14 13.85
CA LEU A 223 1.59 -11.96 13.94
C LEU A 223 2.83 -12.21 14.83
N SER A 224 2.71 -13.06 15.84
CA SER A 224 3.80 -13.53 16.72
C SER A 224 4.83 -14.43 16.02
N GLU A 225 4.49 -15.00 14.86
CA GLU A 225 5.31 -15.94 14.07
C GLU A 225 5.81 -15.33 12.75
N THR A 226 5.33 -14.11 12.44
CA THR A 226 5.65 -13.37 11.22
C THR A 226 7.08 -12.86 11.30
N SER A 227 7.91 -13.15 10.29
CA SER A 227 9.28 -12.66 10.27
C SER A 227 9.33 -11.15 10.01
N ARG A 228 10.39 -10.47 10.49
CA ARG A 228 10.62 -9.05 10.18
C ARG A 228 10.65 -8.78 8.67
N LYS A 229 11.13 -9.74 7.86
CA LYS A 229 11.16 -9.60 6.39
C LYS A 229 9.73 -9.68 5.81
N GLY A 230 8.92 -10.64 6.23
CA GLY A 230 7.54 -10.78 5.76
C GLY A 230 6.66 -9.60 6.15
N TYR A 231 6.77 -9.14 7.40
CA TYR A 231 6.06 -7.97 7.90
C TYR A 231 6.40 -6.70 7.09
N LEU A 232 7.70 -6.42 6.88
CA LEU A 232 8.11 -5.23 6.11
C LEU A 232 7.76 -5.34 4.62
N ALA A 233 7.77 -6.54 4.04
CA ALA A 233 7.28 -6.77 2.68
C ALA A 233 5.77 -6.50 2.57
N ALA A 234 4.98 -6.89 3.58
CA ALA A 234 3.54 -6.61 3.62
C ALA A 234 3.25 -5.09 3.67
N LEU A 235 3.96 -4.34 4.52
CA LEU A 235 3.82 -2.88 4.59
C LEU A 235 4.32 -2.17 3.31
N SER A 236 5.44 -2.64 2.73
CA SER A 236 5.96 -2.12 1.46
C SER A 236 4.92 -2.25 0.34
N ALA A 237 4.44 -3.48 0.09
CA ALA A 237 3.53 -3.75 -1.01
C ALA A 237 2.10 -3.25 -0.78
N SER A 238 1.62 -3.18 0.47
CA SER A 238 0.19 -2.94 0.78
C SER A 238 -0.13 -1.57 1.40
N SER A 239 0.88 -0.77 1.76
CA SER A 239 0.70 0.61 2.24
C SER A 239 1.69 1.61 1.62
N TYR A 240 3.00 1.38 1.67
CA TYR A 240 3.99 2.32 1.08
C TYR A 240 3.80 2.51 -0.43
N SER A 241 3.42 1.44 -1.15
CA SER A 241 3.03 1.49 -2.55
C SER A 241 1.95 2.54 -2.88
N TYR A 242 1.04 2.87 -1.94
CA TYR A 242 0.06 3.95 -2.12
C TYR A 242 0.70 5.34 -1.99
N ILE A 243 1.61 5.51 -1.02
CA ILE A 243 2.41 6.74 -0.85
C ILE A 243 3.23 6.98 -2.13
N SER A 244 3.89 5.95 -2.65
CA SER A 244 4.71 6.02 -3.87
C SER A 244 3.88 6.32 -5.12
N LEU A 245 2.76 5.63 -5.34
CA LEU A 245 1.86 5.92 -6.46
C LEU A 245 1.35 7.36 -6.38
N LEU A 246 0.89 7.83 -5.22
CA LEU A 246 0.44 9.22 -5.10
C LEU A 246 1.60 10.22 -5.27
N LYS A 247 2.79 9.97 -4.70
CA LYS A 247 4.01 10.78 -4.87
C LYS A 247 4.34 11.02 -6.34
N HIS A 248 4.35 9.97 -7.16
CA HIS A 248 4.75 10.04 -8.57
C HIS A 248 3.63 10.49 -9.52
N PHE A 249 2.36 10.18 -9.22
CA PHE A 249 1.22 10.63 -10.03
C PHE A 249 0.72 12.05 -9.67
N LEU A 250 0.89 12.54 -8.43
CA LEU A 250 0.42 13.87 -8.02
C LEU A 250 0.91 15.03 -8.92
N PRO A 251 2.13 15.04 -9.48
CA PRO A 251 2.54 16.00 -10.50
C PRO A 251 1.63 16.05 -11.75
N ILE A 252 1.02 14.92 -12.13
CA ILE A 252 0.16 14.76 -13.33
C ILE A 252 -1.33 14.57 -13.04
N MET A 253 -1.76 14.57 -11.77
CA MET A 253 -3.20 14.63 -11.45
C MET A 253 -3.78 16.02 -11.71
N ASN A 254 -4.92 16.12 -12.39
CA ASN A 254 -5.68 17.37 -12.53
C ASN A 254 -6.18 17.85 -11.15
N PRO A 255 -6.26 19.17 -10.88
CA PRO A 255 -6.90 19.70 -9.67
C PRO A 255 -8.32 19.18 -9.48
N ASP A 256 -8.77 19.08 -8.23
CA ASP A 256 -10.07 18.49 -7.81
C ASP A 256 -10.24 16.98 -8.11
N GLY A 257 -9.22 16.35 -8.70
CA GLY A 257 -9.09 14.91 -8.82
C GLY A 257 -9.05 14.17 -7.47
N SER A 258 -9.03 12.84 -7.51
CA SER A 258 -9.05 12.03 -6.29
C SER A 258 -8.23 10.75 -6.36
N ALA A 259 -7.51 10.47 -5.28
CA ALA A 259 -6.92 9.19 -5.01
C ALA A 259 -7.81 8.37 -4.07
N ILE A 260 -7.91 7.07 -4.32
CA ILE A 260 -8.67 6.12 -3.48
C ILE A 260 -7.90 4.82 -3.32
N SER A 261 -7.93 4.22 -2.13
CA SER A 261 -7.35 2.92 -1.84
C SER A 261 -8.38 1.96 -1.22
N LEU A 262 -8.03 0.67 -1.14
CA LEU A 262 -8.85 -0.35 -0.48
C LEU A 262 -8.19 -0.82 0.81
N THR A 263 -8.95 -0.78 1.90
CA THR A 263 -8.58 -1.29 3.22
C THR A 263 -9.57 -2.36 3.69
N TYR A 264 -9.33 -2.95 4.87
CA TYR A 264 -10.14 -4.00 5.45
C TYR A 264 -10.12 -3.91 6.98
N ILE A 265 -11.26 -4.19 7.62
CA ILE A 265 -11.54 -3.97 9.06
C ILE A 265 -10.57 -4.65 10.05
N ALA A 266 -9.68 -5.53 9.58
CA ALA A 266 -8.55 -6.06 10.34
C ALA A 266 -7.51 -5.00 10.75
N SER A 267 -7.61 -3.78 10.23
CA SER A 267 -6.89 -2.59 10.69
C SER A 267 -7.33 -2.13 12.09
N GLU A 268 -8.64 -2.07 12.32
CA GLU A 268 -9.26 -1.59 13.56
C GLU A 268 -9.60 -2.73 14.54
N ARG A 269 -9.79 -3.95 14.05
CA ARG A 269 -10.34 -5.09 14.81
C ARG A 269 -9.50 -6.35 14.65
N ILE A 270 -9.51 -7.20 15.67
CA ILE A 270 -8.81 -8.49 15.61
C ILE A 270 -9.61 -9.45 14.72
N ILE A 271 -9.09 -9.72 13.52
CA ILE A 271 -9.61 -10.73 12.59
C ILE A 271 -8.61 -11.89 12.50
N PRO A 272 -8.88 -13.06 13.13
CA PRO A 272 -8.03 -14.24 13.01
C PRO A 272 -7.85 -14.65 11.54
N GLY A 273 -6.66 -15.13 11.19
CA GLY A 273 -6.30 -15.49 9.81
C GLY A 273 -5.80 -14.32 8.93
N TYR A 274 -6.07 -13.06 9.29
CA TYR A 274 -5.54 -11.89 8.57
C TYR A 274 -4.11 -11.54 9.04
N GLY A 275 -3.20 -12.48 8.86
CA GLY A 275 -1.86 -12.54 9.46
C GLY A 275 -0.75 -11.86 8.67
N GLY A 276 0.49 -12.28 8.89
CA GLY A 276 1.67 -11.83 8.12
C GLY A 276 2.02 -10.33 8.21
N GLY A 277 1.39 -9.57 9.12
CA GLY A 277 1.47 -8.11 9.17
C GLY A 277 0.46 -7.37 8.28
N MET A 278 -0.46 -8.07 7.61
CA MET A 278 -1.45 -7.44 6.71
C MET A 278 -2.42 -6.50 7.44
N SER A 279 -2.85 -6.85 8.66
CA SER A 279 -3.62 -5.97 9.55
C SER A 279 -2.89 -4.65 9.81
N SER A 280 -1.61 -4.72 10.17
CA SER A 280 -0.74 -3.56 10.39
C SER A 280 -0.53 -2.74 9.12
N ALA A 281 -0.42 -3.38 7.95
CA ALA A 281 -0.32 -2.68 6.67
C ALA A 281 -1.61 -1.91 6.33
N LYS A 282 -2.78 -2.45 6.64
CA LYS A 282 -4.07 -1.75 6.47
C LYS A 282 -4.28 -0.62 7.48
N ALA A 283 -3.89 -0.80 8.74
CA ALA A 283 -3.86 0.30 9.72
C ALA A 283 -2.91 1.44 9.32
N ALA A 284 -1.76 1.11 8.72
CA ALA A 284 -0.86 2.11 8.13
C ALA A 284 -1.53 2.84 6.96
N LEU A 285 -2.07 2.11 5.97
CA LEU A 285 -2.76 2.67 4.80
C LEU A 285 -3.87 3.67 5.17
N GLU A 286 -4.65 3.38 6.21
CA GLU A 286 -5.69 4.28 6.73
C GLU A 286 -5.12 5.52 7.42
N SER A 287 -3.99 5.39 8.11
CA SER A 287 -3.28 6.52 8.71
C SER A 287 -2.68 7.42 7.65
N ASP A 288 -1.98 6.82 6.68
CA ASP A 288 -1.35 7.51 5.56
C ASP A 288 -2.41 8.20 4.69
N THR A 289 -3.59 7.58 4.48
CA THR A 289 -4.73 8.21 3.80
C THR A 289 -5.12 9.55 4.45
N ARG A 290 -5.12 9.65 5.79
CA ARG A 290 -5.46 10.90 6.50
C ARG A 290 -4.36 11.97 6.34
N VAL A 291 -3.09 11.57 6.38
CA VAL A 291 -1.94 12.49 6.17
C VAL A 291 -1.90 12.99 4.72
N LEU A 292 -2.00 12.08 3.76
CA LEU A 292 -2.00 12.38 2.33
C LEU A 292 -3.22 13.23 1.91
N ALA A 293 -4.38 13.06 2.55
CA ALA A 293 -5.55 13.93 2.33
C ALA A 293 -5.25 15.38 2.70
N PHE A 294 -4.53 15.63 3.80
CA PHE A 294 -4.06 16.96 4.17
C PHE A 294 -3.01 17.47 3.17
N GLU A 295 -1.96 16.70 2.90
CA GLU A 295 -0.85 17.14 2.05
C GLU A 295 -1.26 17.37 0.59
N ALA A 296 -1.86 16.38 -0.06
CA ALA A 296 -2.28 16.48 -1.47
C ALA A 296 -3.47 17.42 -1.66
N GLY A 297 -4.35 17.51 -0.66
CA GLY A 297 -5.44 18.50 -0.61
C GLY A 297 -4.91 19.93 -0.57
N ARG A 298 -3.97 20.24 0.35
CA ARG A 298 -3.34 21.57 0.43
C ARG A 298 -2.44 21.88 -0.75
N LYS A 299 -1.73 20.89 -1.31
CA LYS A 299 -0.75 21.08 -2.39
C LYS A 299 -1.37 21.20 -3.78
N LYS A 300 -2.47 20.48 -4.06
CA LYS A 300 -3.05 20.41 -5.42
C LYS A 300 -4.58 20.16 -5.47
N ARG A 301 -5.32 20.38 -4.38
CA ARG A 301 -6.77 20.12 -4.27
C ARG A 301 -7.17 18.65 -4.56
N ILE A 302 -6.27 17.69 -4.36
CA ILE A 302 -6.59 16.27 -4.53
C ILE A 302 -7.25 15.71 -3.26
N ARG A 303 -8.41 15.08 -3.42
CA ARG A 303 -9.07 14.32 -2.33
C ARG A 303 -8.42 12.95 -2.20
N VAL A 304 -8.06 12.52 -0.99
CA VAL A 304 -7.49 11.19 -0.73
C VAL A 304 -8.42 10.45 0.25
N ASN A 305 -8.85 9.25 -0.12
CA ASN A 305 -9.82 8.45 0.65
C ASN A 305 -9.44 6.96 0.63
N THR A 306 -10.07 6.16 1.48
CA THR A 306 -9.97 4.70 1.45
C THR A 306 -11.33 4.07 1.73
N ILE A 307 -11.61 2.91 1.15
CA ILE A 307 -12.83 2.13 1.42
C ILE A 307 -12.44 0.89 2.22
N SER A 308 -13.02 0.73 3.41
CA SER A 308 -12.94 -0.54 4.15
C SER A 308 -13.95 -1.50 3.55
N ALA A 309 -13.46 -2.42 2.71
CA ALA A 309 -14.29 -3.34 1.95
C ALA A 309 -14.79 -4.51 2.82
N GLY A 310 -15.84 -5.19 2.34
CA GLY A 310 -16.26 -6.47 2.90
C GLY A 310 -15.31 -7.61 2.53
N ILE A 311 -15.76 -8.85 2.78
CA ILE A 311 -15.23 -10.03 2.08
C ILE A 311 -16.00 -10.14 0.77
N ASP A 312 -15.31 -10.37 -0.35
CA ASP A 312 -15.96 -10.65 -1.63
C ASP A 312 -16.48 -12.10 -1.64
N GLY A 313 -17.67 -12.32 -2.22
CA GLY A 313 -18.44 -13.56 -2.09
C GLY A 313 -17.92 -14.76 -2.89
N PHE A 314 -16.68 -14.71 -3.36
CA PHE A 314 -16.07 -15.63 -4.32
C PHE A 314 -14.70 -16.20 -3.87
N LEU A 315 -14.36 -16.08 -2.58
CA LEU A 315 -13.13 -16.60 -1.96
C LEU A 315 -13.43 -17.56 -0.80
#